data_AF-A0A377ZSG4-F1
#
_entry.id   AF-A0A377ZSG4-F1
#
_cell.length_a   1.000
_cell.length_b   1.000
_cell.length_c   1.000
_cell.angle_alpha   90.00
_cell.angle_beta   90.00
_cell.angle_gamma   90.00
#
_symmetry.space_group_name_H-M   'P 1'
#
loop_
_entity.id
_entity.type
_entity.pdbx_description
1 polymer ?
#
loop_
_entity_poly.entity_id
_entity_poly.type
_entity_poly.pdbx_seq_one_letter_code
_entity_poly.pdbx_strand_id
1 'polypeptide(L)' 'MLIEPQDYLPFVWLMDRAWLILTDSGGIQEEAPSLGKPVLVMRDMTNVRKRWPPAPCVWWAPTASASSRK' A
#
# COMPACT_ATOMS: atom_id res chain seq x y z
N MET A 1 13.98 13.91 -4.48
CA MET A 1 14.93 13.04 -5.20
C MET A 1 14.11 11.90 -5.80
N LEU A 2 14.17 11.71 -7.11
CA LEU A 2 13.49 10.62 -7.82
C LEU A 2 14.59 9.72 -8.41
N ILE A 3 14.39 8.41 -8.34
CA ILE A 3 15.28 7.42 -8.95
C ILE A 3 14.65 6.92 -10.25
N GLU A 4 15.48 6.40 -11.15
CA GLU A 4 15.01 5.65 -12.32
C GLU A 4 14.07 4.50 -11.88
N PRO A 5 13.09 4.09 -12.69
CA PRO A 5 12.29 2.90 -12.43
C PRO A 5 13.18 1.70 -12.14
N GLN A 6 12.88 0.99 -11.07
CA GLN A 6 13.66 -0.17 -10.65
C GLN A 6 13.08 -1.44 -11.25
N ASP A 7 13.95 -2.41 -11.56
CA ASP A 7 13.51 -3.77 -11.87
C ASP A 7 12.76 -4.39 -10.68
N TYR A 8 12.00 -5.45 -10.94
CA TYR A 8 11.12 -6.06 -9.95
C TYR A 8 11.82 -6.44 -8.64
N LEU A 9 12.96 -7.14 -8.72
CA LEU A 9 13.71 -7.60 -7.54
C LEU A 9 14.22 -6.46 -6.65
N PRO A 10 14.98 -5.46 -7.16
CA PRO A 10 15.39 -4.33 -6.34
C PRO A 10 14.21 -3.50 -5.82
N PHE A 11 13.11 -3.43 -6.57
CA PHE A 11 11.90 -2.77 -6.11
C PHE A 11 11.25 -3.47 -4.90
N VAL A 12 11.12 -4.80 -4.91
CA VAL A 12 10.64 -5.59 -3.77
C VAL A 12 11.56 -5.42 -2.55
N TRP A 13 12.87 -5.39 -2.77
CA TRP A 13 13.85 -5.16 -1.70
C TRP A 13 13.70 -3.77 -1.04
N LEU A 14 13.36 -2.76 -1.83
CA LEU A 14 13.05 -1.41 -1.33
C LEU A 14 11.72 -1.38 -0.56
N MET A 15 10.68 -2.05 -1.08
CA MET A 15 9.39 -2.17 -0.40
C MET A 15 9.53 -2.84 0.97
N ASP A 16 10.33 -3.91 1.07
CA ASP A 16 10.61 -4.59 2.34
C ASP A 16 11.35 -3.70 3.36
N ARG A 17 12.05 -2.65 2.91
CA ARG A 17 12.74 -1.69 3.78
C ARG A 17 11.95 -0.42 4.06
N ALA A 18 10.84 -0.21 3.36
CA ALA A 18 9.98 0.95 3.59
C ALA A 18 9.25 0.83 4.92
N TRP A 19 9.07 1.97 5.60
CA TRP A 19 8.17 2.08 6.75
C TRP A 19 6.71 2.27 6.31
N LEU A 20 6.52 2.98 5.19
CA LEU A 20 5.23 3.26 4.57
C LEU A 20 5.40 3.25 3.05
N ILE A 21 4.47 2.61 2.35
CA ILE A 21 4.43 2.59 0.89
C ILE A 21 3.28 3.47 0.42
N LEU A 22 3.60 4.44 -0.43
CA LEU A 22 2.63 5.36 -1.03
C LEU A 22 2.46 4.99 -2.50
N THR A 23 1.29 4.50 -2.90
CA THR A 23 1.11 3.97 -4.26
C THR A 23 -0.32 4.17 -4.79
N ASP A 24 -0.44 4.40 -6.09
CA ASP A 24 -1.70 4.38 -6.85
C ASP A 24 -1.87 3.09 -7.69
N SER A 25 -0.80 2.28 -7.77
CA SER A 25 -0.73 1.02 -8.51
C SER A 25 -1.50 -0.10 -7.83
N GLY A 26 -2.34 -0.81 -8.60
CA GLY A 26 -3.11 -1.94 -8.11
C GLY A 26 -2.25 -3.17 -7.77
N GLY A 27 -1.21 -3.47 -8.55
CA GLY A 27 -0.34 -4.62 -8.27
C GLY A 27 0.39 -4.49 -6.95
N ILE A 28 0.90 -3.28 -6.66
CA ILE A 28 1.60 -3.01 -5.39
C ILE A 28 0.64 -3.02 -4.20
N GLN A 29 -0.63 -2.68 -4.40
CA GLN A 29 -1.66 -2.82 -3.35
C GLN A 29 -1.88 -4.27 -2.92
N GLU A 30 -1.67 -5.25 -3.81
CA GLU A 30 -1.79 -6.67 -3.49
C GLU A 30 -0.48 -7.24 -2.89
N GLU A 31 0.67 -6.78 -3.38
CA GLU A 31 1.98 -7.30 -2.98
C GLU A 31 2.49 -6.71 -1.65
N ALA A 32 2.36 -5.40 -1.45
CA ALA A 32 2.92 -4.72 -0.28
C ALA A 32 2.29 -5.13 1.08
N PRO A 33 0.98 -5.40 1.20
CA PRO A 33 0.40 -5.92 2.44
C PRO A 33 0.92 -7.32 2.80
N SER A 34 1.27 -8.12 1.79
CA SER A 34 1.87 -9.45 1.97
C SER A 34 3.26 -9.37 2.60
N LEU A 35 3.97 -8.25 2.42
CA LEU A 35 5.24 -7.93 3.09
C LEU A 35 5.05 -7.32 4.49
N GLY A 36 3.81 -7.26 4.98
CA GLY A 36 3.49 -6.66 6.28
C GLY A 36 3.71 -5.15 6.33
N LYS A 37 3.73 -4.48 5.17
CA LYS A 37 3.99 -3.04 5.10
C LYS A 37 2.71 -2.22 5.09
N PRO A 38 2.65 -1.13 5.87
CA PRO A 38 1.65 -0.08 5.71
C PRO A 38 1.58 0.41 4.27
N VAL A 39 0.40 0.35 3.66
CA VAL A 39 0.16 0.89 2.31
C VAL A 39 -0.84 2.01 2.39
N LEU A 40 -0.45 3.17 1.88
CA LEU A 40 -1.30 4.33 1.70
C LEU A 40 -1.62 4.47 0.21
N VAL A 41 -2.88 4.23 -0.14
CA VAL A 41 -3.33 4.31 -1.53
C VAL A 41 -3.72 5.74 -1.88
N MET A 42 -3.04 6.34 -2.86
CA MET A 42 -3.39 7.66 -3.37
C MET A 42 -4.35 7.51 -4.55
N ARG A 43 -5.66 7.61 -4.29
CA ARG A 43 -6.66 7.73 -5.37
C ARG A 43 -7.62 8.88 -5.08
N ASP A 44 -7.86 9.69 -6.11
CA ASP A 44 -8.93 10.67 -6.11
C ASP A 44 -10.28 9.97 -6.25
N MET A 45 -11.19 10.23 -5.32
CA MET A 45 -12.57 9.74 -5.33
C MET A 45 -13.41 10.57 -6.32
N THR A 46 -13.06 10.66 -7.61
CA THR A 46 -13.91 11.37 -8.58
C THR A 46 -15.14 10.57 -9.02
N ASN A 47 -15.27 9.29 -8.65
CA ASN A 47 -16.36 8.42 -9.12
C ASN A 47 -16.88 7.39 -8.10
N VAL A 48 -17.05 7.74 -6.81
CA VAL A 48 -17.56 6.80 -5.80
C VAL A 48 -19.06 6.90 -5.57
N ARG A 49 -19.78 5.83 -5.93
CA ARG A 49 -21.09 5.49 -5.36
C ARG A 49 -20.88 5.00 -3.91
N LYS A 50 -21.35 5.81 -2.95
CA LYS A 50 -21.20 5.64 -1.49
C LYS A 50 -21.68 4.26 -0.98
N ARG A 51 -20.79 3.48 -0.34
CA ARG A 51 -21.14 2.38 0.58
C ARG A 51 -19.91 1.86 1.38
N TRP A 52 -19.26 2.69 2.22
CA TRP A 52 -18.40 2.32 3.38
C TRP A 52 -17.78 3.60 4.01
N PRO A 53 -17.16 3.56 5.23
CA PRO A 53 -17.25 4.66 6.19
C PRO A 53 -16.36 5.85 5.76
N PRO A 54 -16.66 7.08 6.21
CA PRO A 54 -15.95 8.26 5.76
C PRO A 54 -14.67 8.44 6.57
N ALA A 55 -13.53 8.16 5.97
CA ALA A 55 -12.20 8.54 6.45
C ALA A 55 -11.39 8.99 5.21
N PRO A 56 -10.34 9.84 5.36
CA PRO A 56 -9.68 10.51 4.22
C PRO A 56 -9.18 9.47 3.21
N CYS A 57 -8.92 9.88 1.95
CA CYS A 57 -8.57 9.09 0.75
C CYS A 57 -7.28 8.21 0.86
N VAL A 58 -7.16 7.54 2.00
CA VAL A 58 -6.06 6.81 2.61
C VAL A 58 -6.67 5.49 3.04
N TRP A 59 -6.73 4.53 2.13
CA TRP A 59 -7.12 3.17 2.51
C TRP A 59 -5.89 2.46 3.06
N TRP A 60 -5.93 2.13 4.35
CA TRP A 60 -4.97 1.26 4.99
C TRP A 60 -5.25 -0.18 4.55
N ALA A 61 -4.37 -0.74 3.72
CA ALA A 61 -4.41 -2.17 3.46
C ALA A 61 -3.92 -2.91 4.73
N PRO A 62 -4.70 -3.87 5.28
CA PRO A 62 -4.28 -4.61 6.47
C PRO A 62 -3.00 -5.39 6.17
N THR A 63 -1.96 -5.14 6.96
CA THR A 63 -0.71 -5.92 6.91
C THR A 63 -1.04 -7.38 7.18
N ALA A 64 -0.53 -8.31 6.37
CA ALA A 64 -0.64 -9.74 6.60
C ALA A 64 0.19 -10.18 7.83
N SER A 65 -0.21 -9.74 9.01
CA SER A 65 0.15 -10.35 10.30
C SER A 65 -0.93 -10.05 11.34
N ALA A 66 -2.12 -10.61 11.12
CA ALA A 66 -3.02 -10.94 12.23
C ALA A 66 -2.50 -12.23 12.91
N SER A 67 -1.32 -12.15 13.52
CA SER A 67 -0.77 -13.18 14.39
C SER A 67 -0.81 -12.64 15.82
N SER A 68 -1.90 -12.97 16.50
CA SER A 68 -2.04 -13.15 17.96
C SER A 68 -0.80 -12.76 18.77
N ARG A 69 -0.86 -11.63 19.46
CA ARG A 69 -0.30 -11.52 20.80
C ARG A 69 -1.46 -11.29 21.75
N LYS A 70 -1.51 -12.18 22.74
CA LYS A 70 -2.41 -12.21 23.89
C LYS A 70 -2.49 -10.87 24.61
#